data_AF-A0A2E0BRF9-F1
#
_entry.id   AF-A0A2E0BRF9-F1
#
_cell.length_a   1.000
_cell.length_b   1.000
_cell.length_c   1.000
_cell.angle_alpha   90.00
_cell.angle_beta   90.00
_cell.angle_gamma   90.00
#
_symmetry.space_group_name_H-M   'P 1'
#
loop_
_entity.id
_entity.type
_entity.pdbx_description
1 polymer ?
#
loop_
_entity_poly.entity_id
_entity_poly.type
_entity_poly.pdbx_seq_one_letter_code
_entity_poly.pdbx_strand_id
1 'polypeptide(L)'
;MISLVQLLKEVSIPKNKWVPLSGNDIKDLEDDILDLIQNAYGPIGGHPNYKSVSDLAGSDYEVIDLDDDPDLDAVTVTKQRAGGTKHVGIGHDGTSPGKRGAIGRTIDQLDEPSNYIEASGAIENILRKAGVVQVTDEETIRKALKGKEIKVYDDGTYDRILGGKKYRKTMFGKPKV
;
A
#
# COMPACT_ATOMS: atom_id res chain seq x y z
N MET A 1 29.64 -17.44 1.22
CA MET A 1 29.50 -18.03 -0.14
C MET A 1 28.03 -17.92 -0.50
N ILE A 2 27.70 -17.07 -1.47
CA ILE A 2 26.34 -17.00 -2.03
C ILE A 2 26.15 -18.24 -2.91
N SER A 3 25.01 -18.90 -2.81
CA SER A 3 24.69 -20.10 -3.60
C SER A 3 24.53 -19.75 -5.07
N LEU A 4 25.05 -20.59 -5.99
CA LEU A 4 24.82 -20.45 -7.44
C LEU A 4 23.32 -20.49 -7.78
N VAL A 5 22.49 -21.10 -6.93
CA VAL A 5 21.03 -21.12 -7.06
C VAL A 5 20.41 -19.77 -6.68
N GLN A 6 21.00 -19.01 -5.76
CA GLN A 6 20.59 -17.63 -5.47
C GLN A 6 20.94 -16.69 -6.64
N LEU A 7 22.04 -16.96 -7.35
CA LEU A 7 22.45 -16.17 -8.52
C LEU A 7 21.60 -16.39 -9.78
N LEU A 8 20.80 -17.46 -9.85
CA LEU A 8 20.02 -17.86 -11.03
C LEU A 8 18.52 -17.55 -10.91
N LYS A 9 18.09 -16.96 -9.79
CA LYS A 9 16.69 -16.60 -9.50
C LYS A 9 16.51 -15.08 -9.47
N GLU A 10 17.25 -14.35 -10.32
CA GLU A 10 16.98 -12.93 -10.52
C GLU A 10 15.67 -12.78 -11.29
N VAL A 11 14.61 -12.42 -10.58
CA VAL A 11 13.42 -11.84 -11.22
C VAL A 11 13.89 -10.55 -11.88
N SER A 12 14.01 -10.56 -13.21
CA SER A 12 14.42 -9.36 -13.94
C SER A 12 13.27 -8.36 -13.98
N ILE A 13 13.38 -7.32 -13.14
CA ILE A 13 12.42 -6.22 -13.12
C ILE A 13 12.84 -5.18 -14.16
N PRO A 14 11.98 -4.84 -15.14
CA PRO A 14 12.26 -3.77 -16.08
C PRO A 14 12.31 -2.42 -15.37
N LYS A 15 13.41 -1.69 -15.56
CA LYS A 15 13.56 -0.30 -15.08
C LYS A 15 12.41 0.59 -15.50
N ASN A 16 12.04 1.51 -14.63
CA ASN A 16 11.02 2.55 -14.80
C ASN A 16 9.63 2.02 -15.17
N LYS A 17 9.31 0.79 -14.77
CA LYS A 17 8.00 0.18 -15.03
C LYS A 17 7.48 -0.53 -13.79
N TRP A 18 6.26 -0.18 -13.41
CA TRP A 18 5.53 -0.91 -12.38
C TRP A 18 5.22 -2.33 -12.84
N VAL A 19 5.61 -3.31 -12.02
CA VAL A 19 5.42 -4.74 -12.31
C VAL A 19 4.58 -5.38 -11.20
N PRO A 20 3.39 -5.92 -11.52
CA PRO A 20 2.64 -6.72 -10.57
C PRO A 20 3.34 -8.07 -10.38
N LEU A 21 3.50 -8.47 -9.12
CA LEU A 21 4.22 -9.70 -8.79
C LEU A 21 3.29 -10.92 -8.77
N SER A 22 3.77 -12.05 -9.32
CA SER A 22 3.13 -13.34 -9.13
C SER A 22 3.48 -13.93 -7.76
N GLY A 23 2.77 -15.00 -7.35
CA GLY A 23 3.06 -15.68 -6.07
C GLY A 23 4.49 -16.23 -5.96
N ASN A 24 5.11 -16.61 -7.09
CA ASN A 24 6.51 -17.05 -7.09
C ASN A 24 7.46 -15.86 -6.97
N ASP A 25 7.17 -14.75 -7.67
CA ASP A 25 8.01 -13.54 -7.60
C ASP A 25 8.00 -12.94 -6.19
N ILE A 26 6.84 -12.93 -5.53
CA ILE A 26 6.73 -12.47 -4.13
C ILE A 26 7.66 -13.28 -3.23
N LYS A 27 7.72 -14.61 -3.41
CA LYS A 27 8.57 -15.48 -2.60
C LYS A 27 10.05 -15.23 -2.85
N ASP A 28 10.42 -14.96 -4.10
CA ASP A 28 11.81 -14.70 -4.46
C ASP A 28 12.27 -13.28 -4.04
N LEU A 29 11.33 -12.35 -3.79
CA LEU A 29 11.57 -10.95 -3.39
C LEU A 29 11.05 -10.60 -1.98
N GLU A 30 10.77 -11.60 -1.14
CA GLU A 30 10.01 -11.40 0.11
C GLU A 30 10.76 -10.54 1.14
N ASP A 31 12.07 -10.68 1.23
CA ASP A 31 12.91 -9.86 2.11
C ASP A 31 12.95 -8.40 1.63
N ASP A 32 13.18 -8.16 0.33
CA ASP A 32 13.23 -6.81 -0.25
C ASP A 32 11.90 -6.07 -0.08
N ILE A 33 10.77 -6.75 -0.36
CA ILE A 33 9.43 -6.18 -0.19
C ILE A 33 9.21 -5.80 1.28
N LEU A 34 9.59 -6.66 2.22
CA LEU A 34 9.43 -6.39 3.64
C LEU A 34 10.29 -5.19 4.06
N ASP A 35 11.54 -5.12 3.61
CA ASP A 35 12.47 -4.04 3.96
C ASP A 35 11.98 -2.68 3.46
N LEU A 36 11.45 -2.61 2.23
CA LEU A 36 10.82 -1.39 1.70
C LEU A 36 9.64 -0.93 2.56
N ILE A 37 8.80 -1.87 3.00
CA ILE A 37 7.65 -1.57 3.89
C ILE A 37 8.14 -1.14 5.27
N GLN A 38 9.12 -1.85 5.86
CA GLN A 38 9.68 -1.48 7.17
C GLN A 38 10.29 -0.08 7.13
N ASN A 39 11.04 0.25 6.09
CA ASN A 39 11.64 1.56 5.94
C ASN A 39 10.60 2.68 5.82
N ALA A 40 9.53 2.47 5.05
CA ALA A 40 8.45 3.45 4.90
C ALA A 40 7.70 3.73 6.21
N TYR A 41 7.49 2.70 7.05
CA TYR A 41 6.72 2.82 8.29
C TYR A 41 7.57 2.96 9.56
N GLY A 42 8.88 2.74 9.49
CA GLY A 42 9.83 2.83 10.61
C GLY A 42 9.72 4.14 11.41
N PRO A 43 9.66 5.33 10.76
CA PRO A 43 9.53 6.61 11.46
C PRO A 43 8.28 6.76 12.33
N ILE A 44 7.24 5.94 12.10
CA ILE A 44 5.99 5.95 12.88
C ILE A 44 5.78 4.68 13.72
N GLY A 45 6.84 3.88 13.91
CA GLY A 45 6.84 2.68 14.75
C GLY A 45 6.48 1.38 14.02
N GLY A 46 6.52 1.37 12.68
CA GLY A 46 6.33 0.18 11.85
C GLY A 46 4.89 -0.06 11.38
N HIS A 47 4.74 -0.95 10.40
CA HIS A 47 3.43 -1.30 9.84
C HIS A 47 2.74 -2.37 10.71
N PRO A 48 1.46 -2.20 11.11
CA PRO A 48 0.80 -3.11 12.05
C PRO A 48 0.57 -4.53 11.50
N ASN A 49 0.50 -4.70 10.19
CA ASN A 49 0.21 -5.98 9.53
C ASN A 49 1.35 -6.53 8.68
N TYR A 50 2.53 -5.91 8.65
CA TYR A 50 3.68 -6.39 7.88
C TYR A 50 4.90 -6.27 8.79
N LYS A 51 5.14 -7.30 9.60
CA LYS A 51 6.22 -7.35 10.61
C LYS A 51 7.27 -8.40 10.28
N SER A 52 6.87 -9.44 9.56
CA SER A 52 7.74 -10.50 9.07
C SER A 52 7.30 -10.96 7.69
N VAL A 53 8.17 -11.69 7.00
CA VAL A 53 7.93 -12.29 5.67
C VAL A 53 6.60 -13.06 5.61
N SER A 54 6.27 -13.81 6.67
CA SER A 54 5.00 -14.55 6.78
C SER A 54 3.76 -13.68 6.63
N ASP A 55 3.85 -12.39 6.97
CA ASP A 55 2.75 -11.45 6.89
C ASP A 55 2.49 -10.96 5.45
N LEU A 56 3.42 -11.22 4.52
CA LEU A 56 3.26 -10.83 3.13
C LEU A 56 2.14 -11.61 2.42
N ALA A 57 1.79 -12.79 2.94
CA ALA A 57 0.76 -13.64 2.37
C ALA A 57 -0.61 -12.94 2.25
N GLY A 58 -1.33 -13.24 1.16
CA GLY A 58 -2.68 -12.74 0.92
C GLY A 58 -2.76 -11.23 0.67
N SER A 59 -1.72 -10.65 0.06
CA SER A 59 -1.74 -9.31 -0.53
C SER A 59 -1.20 -9.38 -1.95
N ASP A 60 -1.58 -8.39 -2.75
CA ASP A 60 -1.05 -8.18 -4.08
C ASP A 60 -0.01 -7.06 -4.03
N TYR A 61 1.08 -7.24 -4.75
CA TYR A 61 2.23 -6.32 -4.76
C TYR A 61 2.53 -5.84 -6.17
N GLU A 62 2.87 -4.57 -6.29
CA GLU A 62 3.44 -4.00 -7.50
C GLU A 62 4.74 -3.30 -7.13
N VAL A 63 5.83 -3.60 -7.82
CA VAL A 63 7.17 -3.07 -7.53
C VAL A 63 7.74 -2.29 -8.71
N ILE A 64 8.78 -1.49 -8.44
CA ILE A 64 9.50 -0.75 -9.47
C ILE A 64 10.98 -0.55 -9.05
N ASP A 65 11.86 -0.57 -10.06
CA ASP A 65 13.24 -0.06 -10.04
C ASP A 65 13.23 1.24 -10.86
N LEU A 66 13.72 2.34 -10.29
CA LEU A 66 13.66 3.73 -10.76
C LEU A 66 15.04 4.35 -11.01
N ASP A 67 16.12 3.74 -10.53
CA ASP A 67 17.46 4.30 -10.67
C ASP A 67 18.42 3.40 -11.45
N ASP A 68 19.72 3.52 -11.22
CA ASP A 68 20.74 2.78 -11.99
C ASP A 68 21.12 1.45 -11.34
N ASP A 69 20.89 1.28 -10.04
CA ASP A 69 21.16 0.02 -9.35
C ASP A 69 20.02 -0.99 -9.60
N PRO A 70 20.26 -2.30 -9.43
CA PRO A 70 19.27 -3.32 -9.77
C PRO A 70 18.25 -3.56 -8.64
N ASP A 71 18.31 -2.81 -7.53
CA ASP A 71 17.49 -3.04 -6.37
C ASP A 71 16.09 -2.42 -6.54
N LEU A 72 15.12 -2.88 -5.75
CA LEU A 72 13.76 -2.34 -5.79
C LEU A 72 13.71 -1.01 -5.03
N ASP A 73 13.20 0.05 -5.67
CA ASP A 73 13.03 1.35 -5.01
C ASP A 73 11.73 1.47 -4.22
N ALA A 74 10.67 0.84 -4.71
CA ALA A 74 9.33 1.05 -4.20
C ALA A 74 8.38 -0.12 -4.44
N VAL A 75 7.41 -0.25 -3.54
CA VAL A 75 6.33 -1.24 -3.62
C VAL A 75 5.00 -0.61 -3.22
N THR A 76 3.92 -0.99 -3.91
CA THR A 76 2.54 -0.74 -3.44
C THR A 76 1.89 -2.05 -3.03
N VAL A 77 1.06 -2.01 -1.99
CA VAL A 77 0.43 -3.20 -1.43
C VAL A 77 -1.07 -3.03 -1.44
N THR A 78 -1.76 -3.97 -2.09
CA THR A 78 -3.22 -3.97 -2.21
C THR A 78 -3.84 -5.29 -1.75
N LYS A 79 -5.15 -5.26 -1.46
CA LYS A 79 -5.94 -6.45 -1.18
C LYS A 79 -7.36 -6.29 -1.71
N GLN A 80 -7.93 -7.37 -2.25
CA GLN A 80 -9.35 -7.42 -2.57
C GLN A 80 -10.23 -7.40 -1.31
N ARG A 81 -11.21 -6.49 -1.28
CA ARG A 81 -12.15 -6.27 -0.17
C ARG A 81 -13.55 -5.97 -0.71
N ALA A 82 -14.52 -5.82 0.20
CA ALA A 82 -15.92 -5.59 -0.17
C ALA A 82 -16.12 -4.36 -1.06
N GLY A 83 -15.29 -3.31 -0.92
CA GLY A 83 -15.33 -2.11 -1.76
C GLY A 83 -14.44 -2.16 -2.99
N GLY A 84 -13.90 -3.33 -3.37
CA GLY A 84 -12.94 -3.48 -4.47
C GLY A 84 -11.49 -3.60 -4.01
N THR A 85 -10.56 -3.09 -4.81
CA THR A 85 -9.13 -3.09 -4.55
C THR A 85 -8.80 -2.05 -3.48
N LYS A 86 -8.38 -2.52 -2.31
CA LYS A 86 -7.98 -1.65 -1.22
C LYS A 86 -6.47 -1.51 -1.17
N HIS A 87 -5.94 -0.29 -1.21
CA HIS A 87 -4.55 0.00 -0.87
C HIS A 87 -4.37 -0.12 0.64
N VAL A 88 -3.42 -0.96 1.06
CA VAL A 88 -3.20 -1.30 2.47
C VAL A 88 -1.81 -0.96 2.96
N GLY A 89 -0.87 -0.67 2.06
CA GLY A 89 0.49 -0.27 2.40
C GLY A 89 1.25 0.26 1.19
N ILE A 90 2.34 0.96 1.49
CA ILE A 90 3.38 1.38 0.53
C ILE A 90 4.76 1.06 1.14
N GLY A 91 5.76 0.83 0.30
CA GLY A 91 7.15 0.67 0.72
C GLY A 91 8.08 1.48 -0.17
N HIS A 92 9.21 1.91 0.37
CA HIS A 92 10.25 2.60 -0.38
C HIS A 92 11.64 2.38 0.26
N ASP A 93 12.68 2.51 -0.53
CA ASP A 93 14.11 2.45 -0.17
C ASP A 93 14.60 3.66 0.66
N GLY A 94 13.84 4.76 0.65
CA GLY A 94 14.14 5.98 1.38
C GLY A 94 14.68 7.09 0.50
N THR A 95 15.00 6.80 -0.75
CA THR A 95 15.41 7.79 -1.73
C THR A 95 14.23 8.66 -2.14
N SER A 96 14.53 9.80 -2.76
CA SER A 96 13.52 10.71 -3.27
C SER A 96 12.69 10.10 -4.42
N PRO A 97 13.30 9.37 -5.39
CA PRO A 97 12.57 8.59 -6.39
C PRO A 97 11.63 7.55 -5.78
N GLY A 98 12.11 6.63 -4.93
CA GLY A 98 11.27 5.57 -4.34
C GLY A 98 10.08 6.10 -3.56
N LYS A 99 10.29 7.11 -2.70
CA LYS A 99 9.22 7.79 -1.96
C LYS A 99 8.15 8.38 -2.88
N ARG A 100 8.55 9.12 -3.91
CA ARG A 100 7.60 9.74 -4.85
C ARG A 100 6.94 8.70 -5.73
N GLY A 101 7.65 7.65 -6.14
CA GLY A 101 7.13 6.54 -6.92
C GLY A 101 5.98 5.86 -6.20
N ALA A 102 6.21 5.38 -4.97
CA ALA A 102 5.19 4.67 -4.20
C ALA A 102 3.91 5.50 -3.97
N ILE A 103 4.08 6.78 -3.62
CA ILE A 103 2.98 7.71 -3.40
C ILE A 103 2.26 8.04 -4.70
N GLY A 104 3.00 8.36 -5.76
CA GLY A 104 2.47 8.70 -7.08
C GLY A 104 1.65 7.55 -7.66
N ARG A 105 2.19 6.34 -7.62
CA ARG A 105 1.48 5.15 -8.09
C ARG A 105 0.18 4.90 -7.34
N THR A 106 0.20 5.09 -6.02
CA THR A 106 -1.01 4.99 -5.20
C THR A 106 -2.04 6.04 -5.60
N ILE A 107 -1.62 7.29 -5.85
CA ILE A 107 -2.51 8.36 -6.32
C ILE A 107 -3.14 8.00 -7.67
N ASP A 108 -2.33 7.55 -8.64
CA ASP A 108 -2.81 7.16 -9.97
C ASP A 108 -3.84 6.02 -9.86
N GLN A 109 -3.56 5.00 -9.05
CA GLN A 109 -4.46 3.87 -8.85
C GLN A 109 -5.76 4.27 -8.14
N LEU A 110 -5.75 5.25 -7.26
CA LEU A 110 -6.96 5.74 -6.58
C LEU A 110 -7.89 6.54 -7.50
N ASP A 111 -7.41 7.01 -8.66
CA ASP A 111 -8.28 7.58 -9.70
C ASP A 111 -9.01 6.49 -10.50
N GLU A 112 -8.54 5.25 -10.48
CA GLU A 112 -9.18 4.15 -11.18
C GLU A 112 -10.42 3.63 -10.43
N PRO A 113 -11.53 3.29 -11.13
CA PRO A 113 -12.72 2.73 -10.50
C PRO A 113 -12.42 1.48 -9.68
N SER A 114 -13.15 1.31 -8.57
CA SER A 114 -13.01 0.20 -7.61
C SER A 114 -11.76 0.22 -6.73
N ASN A 115 -10.96 1.30 -6.75
CA ASN A 115 -9.78 1.43 -5.89
C ASN A 115 -10.04 2.39 -4.73
N TYR A 116 -9.57 2.06 -3.53
CA TYR A 116 -9.73 2.93 -2.37
C TYR A 116 -8.66 2.72 -1.29
N ILE A 117 -8.48 3.70 -0.41
CA ILE A 117 -7.56 3.65 0.73
C ILE A 117 -8.20 4.23 1.99
N GLU A 118 -7.80 3.72 3.15
CA GLU A 118 -8.07 4.37 4.46
C GLU A 118 -6.78 5.06 4.95
N ALA A 119 -6.76 6.39 4.97
CA ALA A 119 -5.58 7.18 5.32
C ALA A 119 -5.80 8.05 6.57
N SER A 120 -4.69 8.45 7.18
CA SER A 120 -4.64 9.43 8.28
C SER A 120 -3.26 10.09 8.32
N GLY A 121 -3.14 11.29 8.89
CA GLY A 121 -1.84 11.94 9.13
C GLY A 121 -1.16 12.39 7.82
N ALA A 122 0.12 12.06 7.66
CA ALA A 122 0.92 12.53 6.52
C ALA A 122 0.35 12.09 5.15
N ILE A 123 -0.02 10.82 5.01
CA ILE A 123 -0.61 10.31 3.76
C ILE A 123 -1.95 10.96 3.45
N GLU A 124 -2.81 11.15 4.45
CA GLU A 124 -4.07 11.88 4.26
C GLU A 124 -3.81 13.31 3.73
N ASN A 125 -2.87 14.03 4.33
CA ASN A 125 -2.53 15.39 3.90
C ASN A 125 -2.00 15.42 2.45
N ILE A 126 -1.21 14.42 2.06
CA ILE A 126 -0.69 14.29 0.70
C ILE A 126 -1.82 14.02 -0.29
N LEU A 127 -2.70 13.06 0.00
CA LEU A 127 -3.83 12.71 -0.87
C LEU A 127 -4.78 13.89 -1.06
N ARG A 128 -5.07 14.66 0.01
CA ARG A 128 -5.85 15.89 -0.07
C ARG A 128 -5.20 16.94 -0.98
N LYS A 129 -3.89 17.17 -0.82
CA LYS A 129 -3.13 18.12 -1.65
C LYS A 129 -3.05 17.69 -3.11
N ALA A 130 -3.01 16.37 -3.36
CA ALA A 130 -3.04 15.80 -4.70
C ALA A 130 -4.44 15.80 -5.33
N GLY A 131 -5.48 16.23 -4.60
CA GLY A 131 -6.85 16.30 -5.12
C GLY A 131 -7.52 14.93 -5.27
N VAL A 132 -7.02 13.89 -4.59
CA VAL A 132 -7.66 12.57 -4.61
C VAL A 132 -9.03 12.67 -3.96
N VAL A 133 -10.04 12.11 -4.62
CA VAL A 133 -11.44 12.18 -4.19
C VAL A 133 -11.60 11.56 -2.80
N GLN A 134 -12.09 12.36 -1.84
CA GLN A 134 -12.53 11.83 -0.55
C GLN A 134 -13.92 11.23 -0.71
N VAL A 135 -14.12 10.05 -0.12
CA VAL A 135 -15.45 9.45 0.02
C VAL A 135 -16.09 10.00 1.29
N THR A 136 -17.21 10.72 1.14
CA THR A 136 -17.95 11.31 2.27
C THR A 136 -19.30 10.66 2.53
N ASP A 137 -19.82 9.86 1.59
CA ASP A 137 -21.09 9.16 1.74
C ASP A 137 -20.98 8.01 2.76
N GLU A 138 -21.76 8.08 3.85
CA GLU A 138 -21.71 7.12 4.94
C GLU A 138 -22.08 5.69 4.49
N GLU A 139 -23.08 5.55 3.61
CA GLU A 139 -23.51 4.24 3.12
C GLU A 139 -22.37 3.56 2.34
N THR A 140 -21.70 4.32 1.47
CA THR A 140 -20.54 3.89 0.70
C THR A 140 -19.40 3.44 1.62
N ILE A 141 -19.07 4.24 2.64
CA ILE A 141 -18.03 3.91 3.63
C ILE A 141 -18.39 2.61 4.37
N ARG A 142 -19.63 2.46 4.82
CA ARG A 142 -20.11 1.27 5.56
C ARG A 142 -20.07 0.01 4.70
N LYS A 143 -20.46 0.09 3.42
CA LYS A 143 -20.37 -1.05 2.49
C LYS A 143 -18.92 -1.42 2.20
N ALA A 144 -18.05 -0.45 1.96
CA ALA A 144 -16.63 -0.69 1.67
C ALA A 144 -15.87 -1.30 2.86
N LEU A 145 -16.34 -1.00 4.09
CA LEU A 145 -15.81 -1.53 5.35
C LEU A 145 -16.72 -2.60 5.99
N LYS A 146 -17.48 -3.34 5.19
CA LYS A 146 -18.41 -4.38 5.66
C LYS A 146 -17.79 -5.26 6.76
N GLY A 147 -18.51 -5.37 7.89
CA GLY A 147 -18.10 -6.16 9.05
C GLY A 147 -17.08 -5.48 9.96
N LYS A 148 -16.82 -4.18 9.79
CA LYS A 148 -16.02 -3.37 10.71
C LYS A 148 -16.89 -2.43 11.52
N GLU A 149 -16.59 -2.32 12.80
CA GLU A 149 -17.19 -1.31 13.66
C GLU A 149 -16.55 0.05 13.37
N ILE A 150 -17.38 1.00 12.95
CA ILE A 150 -16.99 2.37 12.65
C ILE A 150 -18.05 3.36 13.14
N LYS A 151 -17.58 4.52 13.59
CA LYS A 151 -18.42 5.70 13.85
C LYS A 151 -18.09 6.76 12.80
N VAL A 152 -19.00 6.98 11.86
CA VAL A 152 -18.86 7.95 10.77
C VAL A 152 -19.31 9.33 11.26
N TYR A 153 -18.66 10.38 10.75
CA TYR A 153 -18.91 11.78 11.06
C TYR A 153 -19.35 12.53 9.78
N ASP A 154 -19.98 13.70 9.94
CA ASP A 154 -20.57 14.49 8.85
C ASP A 154 -19.57 14.88 7.75
N ASP A 155 -18.28 14.96 8.08
CA ASP A 155 -17.20 15.27 7.15
C ASP A 155 -16.68 14.05 6.36
N GLY A 156 -17.32 12.89 6.51
CA GLY A 156 -16.92 11.63 5.90
C GLY A 156 -15.76 10.91 6.60
N THR A 157 -15.21 11.48 7.66
CA THR A 157 -14.20 10.80 8.48
C THR A 157 -14.89 9.79 9.42
N TYR A 158 -14.13 8.84 9.94
CA TYR A 158 -14.67 7.85 10.88
C TYR A 158 -13.64 7.35 11.88
N ASP A 159 -14.10 7.01 13.07
CA ASP A 159 -13.28 6.30 14.05
C ASP A 159 -13.29 4.80 13.76
N ARG A 160 -12.11 4.18 13.83
CA ARG A 160 -11.92 2.74 13.65
C ARG A 160 -10.94 2.17 14.67
N ILE A 161 -11.23 0.97 15.17
CA ILE A 161 -10.33 0.25 16.06
C ILE A 161 -9.40 -0.64 15.23
N LEU A 162 -8.09 -0.44 15.38
CA LEU A 162 -7.03 -1.23 14.75
C LEU A 162 -6.02 -1.64 15.84
N GLY A 163 -5.79 -2.95 16.01
CA GLY A 163 -4.85 -3.45 17.03
C GLY A 163 -5.16 -2.94 18.45
N GLY A 164 -6.45 -2.81 18.80
CA GLY A 164 -6.90 -2.31 20.11
C GLY A 164 -6.82 -0.79 20.30
N LYS A 165 -6.32 -0.03 19.31
CA LYS A 165 -6.25 1.44 19.36
C LYS A 165 -7.28 2.07 18.44
N LYS A 166 -7.86 3.19 18.85
CA LYS A 166 -8.78 3.98 18.03
C LYS A 166 -8.00 4.95 17.14
N TYR A 167 -8.36 5.00 15.87
CA TYR A 167 -7.82 5.93 14.89
C TYR A 167 -8.95 6.66 14.19
N ARG A 168 -8.78 7.97 13.95
CA ARG A 168 -9.59 8.71 12.98
C ARG A 168 -9.04 8.45 11.59
N LYS A 169 -9.91 8.07 10.65
CA LYS A 169 -9.56 7.71 9.28
C LYS A 169 -10.42 8.48 8.28
N THR A 170 -9.84 8.66 7.10
CA THR A 170 -10.51 9.22 5.93
C THR A 170 -10.40 8.22 4.79
N MET A 171 -11.48 8.01 4.05
CA MET A 171 -11.47 7.17 2.85
C MET A 171 -11.24 8.02 1.60
N PHE A 172 -10.33 7.58 0.74
CA PHE A 172 -10.07 8.20 -0.57
C PHE A 172 -10.22 7.18 -1.70
N GLY A 173 -10.51 7.67 -2.91
CA GLY A 173 -10.65 6.87 -4.14
C GLY A 173 -12.10 6.67 -4.57
N LYS A 174 -12.34 5.59 -5.31
CA LYS A 174 -13.61 5.26 -5.96
C LYS A 174 -14.03 3.81 -5.64
N PRO A 175 -14.41 3.49 -4.38
CA PRO A 175 -14.81 2.14 -4.00
C PRO A 175 -16.03 1.67 -4.82
N LYS A 176 -16.13 0.36 -5.07
CA LYS A 176 -17.23 -0.29 -5.79
C LYS A 176 -18.17 -0.97 -4.80
N VAL A 177 -19.32 -0.36 -4.52
CA VAL A 177 -20.30 -0.78 -3.50
C VAL A 177 -21.74 -0.51 -3.90
#